data_AF-A0A537EJG1-F1
#
_entry.id   AF-A0A537EJG1-F1
#
_cell.length_a   1.000
_cell.length_b   1.000
_cell.length_c   1.000
_cell.angle_alpha   90.00
_cell.angle_beta   90.00
_cell.angle_gamma   90.00
#
_symmetry.space_group_name_H-M   'P 1'
#
loop_
_entity.id
_entity.type
_entity.pdbx_description
1 polymer ?
#
loop_
_entity_poly.entity_id
_entity_poly.type
_entity_poly.pdbx_seq_one_letter_code
_entity_poly.pdbx_strand_id
1 'polypeptide(L)'
;MPRAGRKIEAGELLKPTLRFMVQEHHARRLHWDFRLELDGVLKSWAVPKGPPTESGVKRLAVQVEDHPLSYFGFEGTIPEGGYGAGEVKVWDQGLYVLEVREPRKYHVLLNGRKLKGDYRLINFKDKNWLMYKVA
;
A
#
# COMPACT_ATOMS: atom_id res chain seq x y z
N MET A 1 26.34 -32.60 27.72
CA MET A 1 26.35 -31.15 27.47
C MET A 1 25.03 -30.74 26.80
N PRO A 2 24.06 -30.16 27.52
CA PRO A 2 22.85 -29.65 26.87
C PRO A 2 23.15 -28.30 26.21
N ARG A 3 22.65 -28.10 24.98
CA ARG A 3 22.75 -26.82 24.26
C ARG A 3 21.84 -25.80 24.94
N ALA A 4 22.39 -24.63 25.24
CA ALA A 4 21.66 -23.52 25.83
C ALA A 4 20.45 -23.14 24.95
N GLY A 5 19.25 -23.17 25.53
CA GLY A 5 18.06 -22.62 24.93
C GLY A 5 18.24 -21.12 24.73
N ARG A 6 18.01 -20.65 23.50
CA ARG A 6 18.03 -19.22 23.17
C ARG A 6 16.88 -18.55 23.94
N LYS A 7 17.20 -17.69 24.91
CA LYS A 7 16.23 -16.80 25.55
C LYS A 7 15.74 -15.81 24.49
N ILE A 8 14.44 -15.85 24.19
CA ILE A 8 13.79 -14.77 23.45
C ILE A 8 13.64 -13.63 24.45
N GLU A 9 14.31 -12.50 24.21
CA GLU A 9 14.16 -11.30 25.04
C GLU A 9 12.82 -10.62 24.74
N ALA A 10 12.17 -10.08 25.76
CA ALA A 10 10.85 -9.43 25.72
C ALA A 10 10.86 -8.05 24.99
N GLY A 11 11.73 -7.89 23.99
CA GLY A 11 11.91 -6.68 23.18
C GLY A 11 11.58 -6.83 21.69
N GLU A 12 11.35 -8.06 21.19
CA GLU A 12 10.71 -8.27 19.89
C GLU A 12 9.19 -8.10 20.03
N LEU A 13 8.74 -6.87 20.29
CA LEU A 13 7.33 -6.56 20.10
C LEU A 13 7.01 -6.87 18.63
N LEU A 14 6.13 -7.84 18.40
CA LEU A 14 5.58 -8.10 17.07
C LEU A 14 5.07 -6.76 16.52
N LYS A 15 5.70 -6.26 15.46
CA LYS A 15 5.26 -5.02 14.82
C LYS A 15 3.78 -5.19 14.44
N PRO A 16 2.96 -4.15 14.66
CA PRO A 16 1.53 -4.25 14.37
C PRO A 16 1.33 -4.56 12.89
N THR A 17 0.46 -5.52 12.62
CA THR A 17 -0.04 -5.78 11.27
C THR A 17 -1.20 -4.83 10.99
N LEU A 18 -1.11 -4.11 9.89
CA LEU A 18 -2.10 -3.12 9.43
C LEU A 18 -2.69 -3.57 8.10
N ARG A 19 -3.81 -2.99 7.65
CA ARG A 19 -4.43 -3.39 6.38
C ARG A 19 -3.94 -2.54 5.21
N PHE A 20 -3.83 -3.16 4.04
CA PHE A 20 -3.66 -2.46 2.78
C PHE A 20 -4.69 -2.91 1.76
N MET A 21 -4.95 -2.05 0.78
CA MET A 21 -5.85 -2.34 -0.33
C MET A 21 -5.31 -1.72 -1.61
N VAL A 22 -5.62 -2.37 -2.72
CA VAL A 22 -5.44 -1.86 -4.07
C VAL A 22 -6.79 -1.92 -4.76
N GLN A 23 -7.25 -0.78 -5.25
CA GLN A 23 -8.44 -0.70 -6.09
C GLN A 23 -8.03 -0.48 -7.54
N GLU A 24 -8.66 -1.20 -8.47
CA GLU A 24 -8.63 -0.87 -9.88
C GLU A 24 -9.75 0.13 -10.16
N HIS A 25 -9.39 1.27 -10.74
CA HIS A 25 -10.27 2.42 -10.87
C HIS A 25 -10.39 2.84 -12.34
N HIS A 26 -11.56 2.56 -12.92
CA HIS A 26 -11.96 2.90 -14.28
C HIS A 26 -12.57 4.31 -14.30
N ALA A 27 -11.76 5.31 -13.94
CA ALA A 27 -12.11 6.71 -14.07
C ALA A 27 -11.88 7.18 -15.53
N ARG A 28 -11.73 8.51 -15.74
CA ARG A 28 -11.29 9.07 -17.04
C ARG A 28 -10.06 8.39 -17.63
N ARG A 29 -9.18 7.89 -16.76
CA ARG A 29 -8.05 7.03 -17.11
C ARG A 29 -8.04 5.87 -16.15
N LEU A 30 -7.84 4.66 -16.68
CA LEU A 30 -7.59 3.48 -15.86
C LEU A 30 -6.33 3.71 -15.02
N HIS A 31 -6.45 3.46 -13.72
CA HIS A 31 -5.34 3.47 -12.78
C HIS A 31 -5.66 2.57 -11.59
N TRP A 32 -4.70 2.41 -10.68
CA TRP A 32 -4.90 1.65 -9.45
C TRP A 32 -4.63 2.54 -8.24
N ASP A 33 -5.54 2.54 -7.28
CA ASP A 33 -5.35 3.26 -6.02
C ASP A 33 -4.74 2.31 -4.98
N PHE A 34 -3.48 2.53 -4.64
CA PHE A 34 -2.77 1.82 -3.57
C PHE A 34 -2.97 2.55 -2.24
N ARG A 35 -3.42 1.83 -1.21
CA ARG A 35 -3.81 2.42 0.07
C ARG A 35 -3.24 1.65 1.25
N LEU A 36 -2.73 2.38 2.24
CA LEU A 36 -2.24 1.85 3.51
C LEU A 36 -3.08 2.41 4.66
N GLU A 37 -3.65 1.55 5.50
CA GLU A 37 -4.18 1.95 6.80
C GLU A 37 -3.03 2.44 7.69
N LEU A 38 -3.06 3.71 8.06
CA LEU A 38 -2.04 4.34 8.90
C LEU A 38 -2.62 5.60 9.55
N ASP A 39 -2.35 5.82 10.84
CA ASP A 39 -2.82 6.97 11.62
C ASP A 39 -4.34 7.21 11.54
N GLY A 40 -5.13 6.13 11.54
CA GLY A 40 -6.59 6.23 11.51
C GLY A 40 -7.19 6.63 10.14
N VAL A 41 -6.39 6.64 9.08
CA VAL A 41 -6.83 6.92 7.70
C VAL A 41 -6.22 5.95 6.70
N LEU A 42 -6.66 6.01 5.45
CA LEU A 42 -6.06 5.34 4.31
C LEU A 42 -5.13 6.31 3.56
N LYS A 43 -3.83 6.24 3.84
CA LYS A 43 -2.81 6.94 3.05
C LYS A 43 -2.82 6.38 1.64
N SER A 44 -3.01 7.24 0.64
CA SER A 44 -3.41 6.81 -0.69
C SER A 44 -2.49 7.33 -1.79
N TRP A 45 -2.25 6.49 -2.80
CA TRP A 45 -1.51 6.81 -4.01
C TRP A 45 -2.21 6.26 -5.24
N ALA A 46 -2.43 7.09 -6.26
CA ALA A 46 -2.81 6.66 -7.59
C ALA A 46 -1.57 6.14 -8.35
N VAL A 47 -1.64 4.92 -8.86
CA VAL A 47 -0.56 4.22 -9.57
C VAL A 47 -1.03 3.97 -11.01
N PRO A 48 -0.71 4.86 -11.98
CA PRO A 48 -1.33 4.84 -13.31
C PRO A 48 -1.14 3.54 -14.09
N LYS A 49 -0.07 2.80 -13.81
CA LYS A 49 0.23 1.53 -14.48
C LYS A 49 0.20 0.33 -13.53
N GLY A 50 -0.45 0.46 -12.38
CA GLY A 50 -0.56 -0.58 -11.37
C GLY A 50 0.70 -0.75 -10.50
N PRO A 51 0.56 -1.23 -9.25
CA PRO A 51 1.69 -1.63 -8.43
C PRO A 51 2.53 -2.72 -9.12
N PRO A 52 3.86 -2.74 -8.93
CA PRO A 52 4.69 -3.77 -9.54
C PRO A 52 4.51 -5.11 -8.81
N THR A 53 4.11 -6.15 -9.52
CA THR A 53 3.99 -7.53 -8.98
C THR A 53 5.32 -8.29 -8.98
N GLU A 54 6.28 -7.83 -9.78
CA GLU A 54 7.60 -8.42 -9.98
C GLU A 54 8.70 -7.44 -9.55
N SER A 55 9.84 -7.97 -9.11
CA SER A 55 11.02 -7.17 -8.80
C SER A 55 11.64 -6.58 -10.07
N GLY A 56 12.48 -5.55 -9.92
CA GLY A 56 13.10 -4.84 -11.05
C GLY A 56 12.19 -3.82 -11.76
N VAL A 57 10.88 -3.87 -11.54
CA VAL A 57 9.93 -2.88 -12.09
C VAL A 57 9.72 -1.73 -11.12
N LYS A 58 9.87 -0.50 -11.63
CA LYS A 58 9.60 0.75 -10.90
C LYS A 58 8.35 1.42 -11.45
N ARG A 59 7.45 1.86 -10.57
CA ARG A 59 6.17 2.49 -10.92
C ARG A 59 6.06 3.87 -10.29
N LEU A 60 5.51 4.82 -11.05
CA LEU A 60 5.07 6.10 -10.49
C LEU A 60 3.85 5.85 -9.60
N ALA A 61 3.88 6.37 -8.38
CA ALA A 61 2.78 6.41 -7.43
C ALA A 61 2.55 7.87 -7.03
N VAL A 62 1.42 8.45 -7.41
CA VAL A 62 1.08 9.84 -7.14
C VAL A 62 0.24 9.89 -5.87
N GLN A 63 0.74 10.55 -4.83
CA GLN A 63 0.02 10.70 -3.57
C GLN A 63 -1.25 11.53 -3.79
N VAL A 64 -2.37 11.03 -3.27
CA VAL A 64 -3.67 11.68 -3.30
C VAL A 64 -4.16 11.91 -1.87
N GLU A 65 -5.32 12.53 -1.74
CA GLU A 65 -5.93 12.83 -0.46
C GLU A 65 -6.17 11.55 0.36
N ASP A 66 -6.07 11.67 1.69
CA ASP A 66 -6.36 10.57 2.59
C ASP A 66 -7.82 10.16 2.47
N HIS A 67 -8.09 8.86 2.57
CA HIS A 67 -9.45 8.33 2.54
C HIS A 67 -9.86 7.83 3.94
N PRO A 68 -11.15 7.88 4.31
CA PRO A 68 -11.61 7.35 5.58
C PRO A 68 -11.47 5.82 5.62
N LEU A 69 -11.26 5.25 6.82
CA LEU A 69 -11.15 3.80 6.98
C LEU A 69 -12.41 3.04 6.53
N SER A 70 -13.58 3.67 6.58
CA SER A 70 -14.84 3.10 6.07
C SER A 70 -14.82 2.86 4.55
N TYR A 71 -13.89 3.49 3.82
CA TYR A 71 -13.69 3.26 2.39
C TYR A 71 -12.92 1.95 2.10
N PHE A 72 -12.37 1.30 3.14
CA PHE A 72 -11.68 0.04 2.98
C PHE A 72 -12.65 -1.05 2.52
N GLY A 73 -12.31 -1.73 1.42
CA GLY A 73 -13.14 -2.76 0.81
C GLY A 73 -14.27 -2.23 -0.06
N PHE A 74 -14.37 -0.92 -0.29
CA PHE A 74 -15.37 -0.37 -1.19
C PHE A 74 -15.19 -0.85 -2.64
N GLU A 75 -16.28 -1.30 -3.24
CA GLU A 75 -16.45 -1.59 -4.66
C GLU A 75 -17.76 -0.96 -5.11
N GLY A 76 -17.79 -0.41 -6.32
CA GLY A 76 -18.99 0.22 -6.86
C GLY A 76 -18.68 1.27 -7.91
N THR A 77 -19.70 2.01 -8.32
CA THR A 77 -19.58 3.12 -9.27
C THR A 77 -19.68 4.44 -8.54
N ILE A 78 -18.66 5.29 -8.70
CA ILE A 78 -18.70 6.69 -8.26
C ILE A 78 -19.44 7.49 -9.34
N PRO A 79 -20.54 8.18 -9.00
CA PRO A 79 -21.35 8.92 -9.98
C PRO A 79 -20.56 9.94 -10.79
N GLU A 80 -20.98 10.13 -12.04
CA GLU A 80 -20.44 11.18 -12.90
C GLU A 80 -20.61 12.58 -12.28
N GLY A 81 -19.67 13.47 -12.57
CA GLY A 81 -19.62 14.82 -11.99
C GLY A 81 -18.98 14.89 -10.61
N GLY A 82 -18.80 13.76 -9.91
CA GLY A 82 -18.03 13.66 -8.67
C GLY A 82 -16.51 13.59 -8.90
N TYR A 83 -15.73 13.93 -7.87
CA TYR A 83 -14.29 13.65 -7.85
C TYR A 83 -14.07 12.13 -7.82
N GLY A 84 -13.28 11.63 -8.77
CA GLY A 84 -13.05 10.19 -8.90
C GLY A 84 -14.21 9.42 -9.54
N ALA A 85 -15.07 10.06 -10.36
CA ALA A 85 -16.11 9.35 -11.10
C ALA A 85 -15.54 8.18 -11.92
N GLY A 86 -16.18 7.01 -11.83
CA GLY A 86 -15.73 5.77 -12.46
C GLY A 86 -16.12 4.52 -11.68
N GLU A 87 -15.89 3.36 -12.29
CA GLU A 87 -16.06 2.07 -11.62
C GLU A 87 -14.82 1.74 -10.79
N VAL A 88 -15.04 1.28 -9.55
CA VAL A 88 -13.99 0.91 -8.59
C VAL A 88 -14.19 -0.55 -8.21
N LYS A 89 -13.13 -1.36 -8.37
CA LYS A 89 -13.08 -2.78 -7.98
C LYS A 89 -11.89 -3.05 -7.08
N VAL A 90 -12.02 -3.95 -6.11
CA VAL A 90 -10.88 -4.38 -5.29
C VAL A 90 -10.01 -5.29 -6.14
N TRP A 91 -8.78 -4.84 -6.41
CA TRP A 91 -7.80 -5.59 -7.20
C TRP A 91 -6.94 -6.51 -6.33
N ASP A 92 -6.56 -6.05 -5.14
CA ASP A 92 -5.90 -6.83 -4.10
C ASP A 92 -6.14 -6.21 -2.72
N GLN A 93 -6.01 -7.01 -1.67
CA GLN A 93 -6.05 -6.55 -0.28
C GLN A 93 -5.34 -7.55 0.63
N GLY A 94 -4.90 -7.07 1.78
CA GLY A 94 -4.25 -7.93 2.75
C GLY A 94 -3.73 -7.17 3.96
N LEU A 95 -2.80 -7.80 4.64
CA LEU A 95 -2.09 -7.22 5.78
C LEU A 95 -0.71 -6.74 5.33
N TYR A 96 -0.17 -5.78 6.06
CA TYR A 96 1.21 -5.36 5.92
C TYR A 96 1.85 -5.05 7.26
N VAL A 97 3.19 -5.11 7.29
CA VAL A 97 4.02 -4.61 8.39
C VAL A 97 4.72 -3.35 7.91
N LEU A 98 4.64 -2.28 8.70
CA LEU A 98 5.39 -1.04 8.45
C LEU A 98 6.79 -1.16 9.05
N GLU A 99 7.79 -1.28 8.19
CA GLU A 99 9.18 -1.47 8.60
C GLU A 99 9.92 -0.15 8.79
N VAL A 100 9.71 0.80 7.89
CA VAL A 100 10.30 2.15 7.93
C VAL A 100 9.23 3.16 7.57
N ARG A 101 9.16 4.24 8.35
CA ARG A 101 8.34 5.42 8.09
C ARG A 101 9.18 6.67 8.25
N GLU A 102 9.49 7.31 7.13
CA GLU A 102 10.13 8.62 7.05
C GLU A 102 9.24 9.53 6.17
N PRO A 103 9.33 10.87 6.27
CA PRO A 103 8.48 11.79 5.50
C PRO A 103 8.47 11.54 3.98
N ARG A 104 9.55 10.98 3.44
CA ARG A 104 9.75 10.73 2.01
C ARG A 104 10.06 9.28 1.66
N LYS A 105 9.93 8.35 2.60
CA LYS A 105 10.33 6.96 2.40
C LYS A 105 9.55 6.01 3.29
N TYR A 106 8.79 5.11 2.66
CA TYR A 106 8.07 4.04 3.34
C TYR A 106 8.66 2.69 2.92
N HIS A 107 8.83 1.79 3.88
CA HIS A 107 9.14 0.39 3.67
C HIS A 107 8.02 -0.44 4.27
N VAL A 108 7.35 -1.23 3.45
CA VAL A 108 6.24 -2.09 3.87
C VAL A 108 6.47 -3.50 3.39
N LEU A 109 6.19 -4.46 4.28
CA LEU A 109 6.13 -5.87 3.94
C LEU A 109 4.66 -6.21 3.66
N LEU A 110 4.31 -6.41 2.40
CA LEU A 110 2.94 -6.70 1.98
C LEU A 110 2.66 -8.21 2.03
N ASN A 111 1.46 -8.55 2.48
CA ASN A 111 0.92 -9.91 2.46
C ASN A 111 -0.52 -9.90 1.93
N GLY A 112 -0.66 -9.66 0.63
CA GLY A 112 -1.92 -9.81 -0.11
C GLY A 112 -1.95 -11.06 -0.96
N ARG A 113 -2.94 -11.15 -1.86
CA ARG A 113 -3.03 -12.26 -2.82
C ARG A 113 -2.05 -12.06 -3.98
N LYS A 114 -1.93 -10.82 -4.47
CA LYS A 114 -1.09 -10.45 -5.63
C LYS A 114 0.21 -9.78 -5.19
N LEU A 115 0.13 -8.80 -4.29
CA LEU A 115 1.29 -8.10 -3.76
C LEU A 115 1.80 -8.80 -2.50
N LYS A 116 2.97 -9.42 -2.61
CA LYS A 116 3.65 -10.12 -1.52
C LYS A 116 5.12 -9.69 -1.41
N GLY A 117 5.63 -9.58 -0.19
CA GLY A 117 7.05 -9.32 0.09
C GLY A 117 7.38 -7.85 0.34
N ASP A 118 8.65 -7.49 0.12
CA ASP A 118 9.21 -6.17 0.45
C ASP A 118 8.93 -5.14 -0.65
N TYR A 119 8.26 -4.05 -0.26
CA TYR A 119 7.98 -2.89 -1.10
C TYR A 119 8.52 -1.61 -0.51
N ARG A 120 9.00 -0.74 -1.39
CA ARG A 120 9.48 0.60 -1.06
C ARG A 120 8.69 1.65 -1.82
N LEU A 121 8.34 2.72 -1.12
CA LEU A 121 7.81 3.94 -1.71
C LEU A 121 8.76 5.09 -1.37
N ILE A 122 9.30 5.77 -2.38
CA ILE A 122 10.26 6.88 -2.21
C ILE A 122 9.71 8.14 -2.87
N ASN A 123 9.48 9.20 -2.08
CA ASN A 123 9.07 10.50 -2.60
C ASN A 123 10.28 11.22 -3.20
N PHE A 124 10.24 11.49 -4.49
CA PHE A 124 11.31 12.21 -5.19
C PHE A 124 10.93 13.65 -5.53
N LYS A 125 9.64 13.99 -5.62
CA LYS A 125 9.19 15.37 -5.88
C LYS A 125 7.72 15.56 -5.56
N ASP A 126 7.37 16.58 -4.77
CA ASP A 126 5.98 16.97 -4.47
C ASP A 126 5.10 15.77 -4.08
N LYS A 127 4.03 15.50 -4.83
CA LYS A 127 3.15 14.34 -4.67
C LYS A 127 3.66 13.07 -5.37
N ASN A 128 4.79 13.11 -6.08
CA ASN A 128 5.29 11.98 -6.88
C ASN A 128 6.23 11.08 -6.07
N TRP A 129 5.83 9.81 -5.97
CA TRP A 129 6.57 8.74 -5.36
C TRP A 129 6.96 7.68 -6.38
N LEU A 130 8.05 6.98 -6.10
CA LEU A 130 8.48 5.79 -6.81
C LEU A 130 8.13 4.57 -5.96
N MET A 131 7.33 3.66 -6.49
CA MET A 131 6.98 2.38 -5.87
C MET A 131 7.71 1.23 -6.58
N TYR A 132 8.34 0.34 -5.82
CA TYR A 132 9.00 -0.86 -6.37
C TYR A 132 9.04 -2.00 -5.37
N LYS A 133 9.04 -3.23 -5.89
CA LYS A 133 9.29 -4.47 -5.15
C LYS A 133 10.79 -4.74 -5.11
N VAL A 134 11.34 -5.04 -3.94
CA VAL A 134 12.80 -5.21 -3.75
C VAL A 134 13.26 -6.60 -4.20
N ALA A 135 12.57 -7.64 -3.75
CA ALA A 135 12.79 -9.04 -4.10
C ALA A 135 11.47 -9.80 -4.04
#